data_AF-A0A259NI81-F1
#
_entry.id   AF-A0A259NI81-F1
#
_cell.length_a   1.000
_cell.length_b   1.000
_cell.length_c   1.000
_cell.angle_alpha   90.00
_cell.angle_beta   90.00
_cell.angle_gamma   90.00
#
_symmetry.space_group_name_H-M   'P 1'
#
loop_
_entity.id
_entity.type
_entity.pdbx_description
1 polymer ?
#
loop_
_entity_poly.entity_id
_entity_poly.type
_entity_poly.pdbx_seq_one_letter_code
_entity_poly.pdbx_strand_id
1 'polypeptide(L)'
;MNSVVMASSQAEKEVLFHPELLHKFDINGPRYTSYPSADRFHGEFNELDYLGALKRLAKASEPVSLYFHLPFCPNICYYCGCNKIITKDHGRSAKYIKYLAK
;
A
#
# COMPACT_ATOMS: atom_id res chain seq x y z
N MET A 1 9.31 5.01 34.06
CA MET A 1 8.52 5.65 32.99
C MET A 1 7.47 4.63 32.55
N ASN A 2 6.37 4.53 33.29
CA ASN A 2 5.34 3.54 33.04
C ASN A 2 4.37 4.09 31.99
N SER A 3 4.33 3.41 30.85
CA SER A 3 3.35 3.61 29.80
C SER A 3 2.00 3.12 30.32
N VAL A 4 1.15 4.05 30.73
CA VAL A 4 -0.24 3.75 31.10
C VAL A 4 -1.02 3.74 29.79
N VAL A 5 -1.11 2.58 29.15
CA VAL A 5 -2.17 2.33 28.18
C VAL A 5 -3.45 2.18 28.99
N MET A 6 -4.18 3.29 29.18
CA MET A 6 -5.51 3.25 29.76
C MET A 6 -6.42 2.47 28.82
N ALA A 7 -6.89 1.31 29.27
CA ALA A 7 -7.97 0.59 28.61
C ALA A 7 -9.24 1.44 28.72
N SER A 8 -9.70 2.00 27.60
CA SER A 8 -10.92 2.81 27.56
C SER A 8 -12.16 1.96 27.84
N SER A 9 -13.09 2.54 28.59
CA SER A 9 -14.31 1.86 29.02
C SER A 9 -15.30 1.67 27.87
N GLN A 10 -16.14 0.62 27.94
CA GLN A 10 -17.17 0.35 26.94
C GLN A 10 -18.15 1.52 26.77
N ALA A 11 -18.44 2.23 27.86
CA ALA A 11 -19.32 3.39 27.90
C ALA A 11 -18.76 4.60 27.12
N GLU A 12 -17.44 4.81 27.14
CA GLU A 12 -16.80 5.87 26.34
C GLU A 12 -16.83 5.57 24.83
N LYS A 13 -16.78 4.29 24.44
CA LYS A 13 -16.90 3.89 23.03
C LYS A 13 -18.30 4.16 22.47
N GLU A 14 -19.35 4.02 23.28
CA GLU A 14 -20.72 4.36 22.88
C GLU A 14 -20.90 5.87 22.68
N VAL A 15 -20.23 6.72 23.48
CA VAL A 15 -20.29 8.18 23.33
C VAL A 15 -19.66 8.68 22.03
N LEU A 16 -18.70 7.94 21.47
CA LEU A 16 -18.00 8.30 20.22
C LEU A 16 -18.66 7.72 18.95
N PHE A 17 -19.68 6.87 19.11
CA PHE A 17 -20.36 6.25 17.97
C PHE A 17 -21.53 7.13 17.51
N HIS A 18 -21.36 7.75 16.35
CA HIS A 18 -22.32 8.67 15.73
C HIS A 18 -22.83 8.09 14.39
N PRO A 19 -23.89 7.26 14.40
CA PRO A 19 -24.46 6.65 13.19
C PRO A 19 -24.79 7.67 12.10
N GLU A 20 -25.23 8.85 12.49
CA GLU A 20 -25.56 9.96 11.60
C GLU A 20 -24.34 10.45 10.79
N LEU A 21 -23.14 10.42 11.38
CA LEU A 21 -21.90 10.78 10.68
C LEU A 21 -21.50 9.68 9.70
N LEU A 22 -21.67 8.41 10.07
CA LEU A 22 -21.43 7.29 9.17
C LEU A 22 -22.35 7.39 7.94
N HIS A 23 -23.65 7.60 8.14
CA HIS A 23 -24.59 7.80 7.03
C HIS A 23 -24.25 9.03 6.18
N LYS A 24 -23.76 10.12 6.79
CA LYS A 24 -23.37 11.34 6.07
C LYS A 24 -22.11 11.13 5.21
N PHE A 25 -21.16 10.31 5.66
CA PHE A 25 -19.86 10.12 5.02
C PHE A 25 -19.67 8.76 4.34
N ASP A 26 -20.70 7.91 4.31
CA ASP A 26 -20.76 6.68 3.49
C ASP A 26 -20.97 7.02 2.01
N ILE A 27 -19.97 7.72 1.46
CA ILE A 27 -19.89 8.15 0.06
C ILE A 27 -18.53 7.76 -0.51
N ASN A 28 -18.43 7.72 -1.84
CA ASN A 28 -17.16 7.44 -2.50
C ASN A 28 -16.13 8.53 -2.15
N GLY A 29 -15.10 8.15 -1.40
CA GLY A 29 -14.00 9.02 -1.01
C GLY A 29 -12.69 8.69 -1.73
N PRO A 30 -11.74 9.64 -1.78
CA PRO A 30 -10.39 9.37 -2.27
C PRO A 30 -9.69 8.35 -1.38
N ARG A 31 -9.01 7.39 -2.02
CA ARG A 31 -8.19 6.39 -1.32
C ARG A 31 -6.79 6.95 -1.08
N TYR A 32 -6.53 7.42 0.14
CA TYR A 32 -5.21 7.93 0.54
C TYR A 32 -4.26 6.79 0.92
N THR A 33 -3.54 6.23 -0.05
CA THR A 33 -2.45 5.25 0.20
C THR A 33 -1.06 5.88 0.28
N SER A 34 -0.92 7.10 -0.24
CA SER A 34 0.32 7.90 -0.21
C SER A 34 -0.03 9.38 -0.28
N TYR A 35 0.92 10.24 0.06
CA TYR A 35 0.81 11.68 -0.19
C TYR A 35 2.13 12.22 -0.79
N PRO A 36 2.11 12.86 -1.97
CA PRO A 36 0.97 12.97 -2.89
C PRO A 36 0.45 11.61 -3.41
N SER A 37 -0.80 11.60 -3.86
CA SER A 37 -1.45 10.40 -4.40
C SER A 37 -0.91 10.03 -5.79
N ALA A 38 -1.12 8.77 -6.22
CA ALA A 38 -0.56 8.24 -7.47
C ALA A 38 -1.05 8.94 -8.76
N ASP A 39 -2.22 9.61 -8.71
CA ASP A 39 -2.72 10.47 -9.78
C ASP A 39 -1.83 11.70 -10.03
N ARG A 40 -0.87 11.97 -9.14
CA ARG A 40 0.16 12.99 -9.32
C ARG A 40 1.43 12.47 -10.00
N PHE A 41 1.48 11.20 -10.40
CA PHE A 41 2.61 10.69 -11.19
C PHE A 41 2.52 11.22 -12.62
N HIS A 42 3.60 11.83 -13.10
CA HIS A 42 3.72 12.37 -14.46
C HIS A 42 5.05 11.96 -15.08
N GLY A 43 5.15 12.04 -16.41
CA GLY A 43 6.29 11.53 -17.18
C GLY A 43 7.58 12.35 -17.10
N GLU A 44 7.63 13.44 -16.32
CA GLU A 44 8.84 14.26 -16.19
C GLU A 44 9.87 13.63 -15.24
N PHE A 45 9.41 12.80 -14.28
CA PHE A 45 10.29 12.06 -13.39
C PHE A 45 11.10 11.04 -14.19
N ASN A 46 12.41 11.18 -14.16
CA ASN A 46 13.32 10.41 -15.00
C ASN A 46 14.40 9.68 -14.18
N GLU A 47 15.34 9.06 -14.88
CA GLU A 47 16.44 8.29 -14.29
C GLU A 47 17.32 9.13 -13.35
N LEU A 48 17.62 10.38 -13.71
CA LEU A 48 18.47 11.26 -12.90
C LEU A 48 17.81 11.60 -11.56
N ASP A 49 16.49 11.81 -11.57
CA ASP A 49 15.71 12.05 -10.35
C ASP A 49 15.76 10.84 -9.41
N TYR A 50 15.60 9.63 -9.97
CA TYR A 50 15.68 8.37 -9.25
C TYR A 50 17.07 8.14 -8.63
N LEU A 51 18.14 8.30 -9.41
CA LEU A 51 19.52 8.19 -8.91
C LEU A 51 19.81 9.25 -7.83
N GLY A 52 19.27 10.45 -7.98
CA GLY A 52 19.34 11.49 -6.95
C GLY A 52 18.66 11.08 -5.64
N ALA A 53 17.48 10.47 -5.71
CA ALA A 53 16.77 9.95 -4.54
C ALA A 53 17.56 8.84 -3.83
N LEU A 54 18.14 7.89 -4.57
CA LEU A 54 18.98 6.83 -4.01
C LEU A 54 20.24 7.38 -3.32
N LYS A 55 20.90 8.38 -3.92
CA LYS A 55 22.06 9.04 -3.30
C LYS A 55 21.71 9.74 -1.99
N ARG A 56 20.50 10.30 -1.86
CA ARG A 56 20.02 10.89 -0.60
C ARG A 56 19.76 9.80 0.44
N LEU A 57 19.08 8.71 0.05
CA LEU A 57 18.84 7.56 0.93
C LEU A 57 20.14 6.93 1.43
N ALA A 58 21.15 6.76 0.57
CA ALA A 58 22.44 6.19 0.94
C ALA A 58 23.22 7.03 1.97
N LYS A 59 22.89 8.33 2.10
CA LYS A 59 23.45 9.22 3.12
C LYS A 59 22.61 9.25 4.40
N ALA A 60 21.37 8.79 4.34
CA ALA A 60 20.51 8.67 5.51
C ALA A 60 20.91 7.41 6.29
N SER A 61 20.86 7.48 7.62
CA SER A 61 21.08 6.31 8.49
C SER A 61 19.75 5.57 8.75
N GLU A 62 18.89 5.49 7.75
CA GLU A 62 17.55 4.89 7.85
C GLU A 62 17.56 3.44 7.34
N PRO A 63 16.80 2.52 7.98
CA PRO A 63 16.62 1.17 7.46
C PRO A 63 15.97 1.16 6.07
N VAL A 64 16.39 0.24 5.22
CA VAL A 64 15.79 0.05 3.89
C VAL A 64 14.69 -1.00 3.97
N SER A 65 13.52 -0.66 3.43
CA SER A 65 12.41 -1.60 3.19
C SER A 65 12.35 -1.99 1.72
N LEU A 66 12.23 -3.29 1.42
CA LEU A 66 12.13 -3.82 0.06
C LEU A 66 10.73 -4.34 -0.21
N TYR A 67 10.17 -3.97 -1.37
CA TYR A 67 8.86 -4.42 -1.84
C TYR A 67 9.01 -5.20 -3.15
N PHE A 68 8.42 -6.40 -3.19
CA PHE A 68 8.37 -7.23 -4.39
C PHE A 68 6.91 -7.52 -4.76
N HIS A 69 6.50 -7.12 -5.96
CA HIS A 69 5.16 -7.40 -6.45
C HIS A 69 5.11 -8.78 -7.12
N LEU A 70 4.25 -9.68 -6.63
CA LEU A 70 4.01 -11.01 -7.20
C LEU A 70 2.57 -11.09 -7.75
N PRO A 71 2.36 -10.84 -9.06
CA PRO A 71 1.03 -10.58 -9.59
C PRO A 71 0.28 -11.85 -10.02
N PHE A 72 0.45 -13.02 -9.38
CA PHE A 72 -0.15 -14.27 -9.91
C PHE A 72 -1.19 -14.85 -8.95
N CYS A 73 -2.42 -15.07 -9.45
CA CYS A 73 -3.48 -15.74 -8.71
C CYS A 73 -4.07 -16.90 -9.53
N PRO A 74 -4.31 -18.08 -8.94
CA PRO A 74 -4.87 -19.23 -9.68
C PRO A 74 -6.36 -19.08 -9.99
N ASN A 75 -7.08 -18.28 -9.20
CA ASN A 75 -8.53 -18.12 -9.26
C ASN A 75 -8.93 -16.65 -9.35
N ILE A 76 -10.08 -16.39 -9.97
CA ILE A 76 -10.69 -15.07 -10.00
C ILE A 76 -11.46 -14.82 -8.70
N CYS A 77 -11.18 -13.69 -8.06
CA CYS A 77 -12.01 -13.12 -7.01
C CYS A 77 -12.74 -11.91 -7.59
N TYR A 78 -14.07 -11.96 -7.71
CA TYR A 78 -14.87 -10.91 -8.35
C TYR A 78 -14.80 -9.56 -7.64
N TYR A 79 -14.48 -9.54 -6.35
CA TYR A 79 -14.28 -8.33 -5.56
C TYR A 79 -12.88 -7.72 -5.68
N CYS A 80 -11.91 -8.41 -6.28
CA CYS A 80 -10.50 -8.05 -6.18
C CYS A 80 -10.06 -7.05 -7.27
N GLY A 81 -9.74 -5.82 -6.84
CA GLY A 81 -9.19 -4.73 -7.67
C GLY A 81 -7.66 -4.60 -7.67
N CYS A 82 -6.91 -5.62 -7.21
CA CYS A 82 -5.45 -5.55 -7.17
C CYS A 82 -4.83 -5.62 -8.59
N ASN A 83 -3.61 -5.08 -8.75
CA ASN A 83 -2.77 -5.41 -9.90
C ASN A 83 -2.38 -6.90 -9.81
N LYS A 84 -2.93 -7.71 -10.73
CA LYS A 84 -2.74 -9.16 -10.76
C LYS A 84 -3.03 -9.74 -12.13
N ILE A 85 -2.55 -10.95 -12.34
CA ILE A 85 -2.69 -11.81 -13.52
C ILE A 85 -3.32 -13.11 -13.02
N ILE A 86 -4.52 -13.43 -13.52
CA ILE A 86 -5.17 -14.70 -13.22
C ILE A 86 -4.60 -15.78 -14.14
N THR A 87 -3.95 -16.79 -13.58
CA THR A 87 -3.33 -17.87 -14.35
C THR A 87 -3.12 -19.12 -13.49
N LYS A 88 -3.34 -20.30 -14.08
CA LYS A 88 -2.93 -21.60 -13.51
C LYS A 88 -1.58 -22.09 -14.06
N ASP A 89 -1.04 -21.41 -15.07
CA ASP A 89 0.26 -21.71 -15.63
C ASP A 89 1.38 -21.16 -14.72
N HIS A 90 1.99 -22.06 -13.95
CA HIS A 90 3.14 -21.77 -13.08
C HIS A 90 4.43 -21.47 -13.85
N GLY A 91 4.49 -21.76 -15.16
CA GLY A 91 5.60 -21.38 -16.03
C GLY A 91 5.77 -19.85 -16.10
N ARG A 92 4.67 -19.09 -16.01
CA ARG A 92 4.69 -17.61 -15.97
C ARG A 92 5.34 -17.09 -14.69
N SER A 93 4.92 -17.60 -13.53
CA SER A 93 5.54 -17.20 -12.26
C SER A 93 7.00 -17.61 -12.19
N ALA A 94 7.35 -18.81 -12.69
CA ALA A 94 8.74 -19.25 -12.74
C ALA A 94 9.61 -18.35 -13.62
N LYS A 95 9.12 -17.94 -14.80
CA LYS A 95 9.82 -16.98 -15.67
C LYS A 95 10.00 -15.61 -14.99
N TYR A 96 8.98 -15.13 -14.28
CA TYR A 96 9.02 -13.85 -13.56
C TYR A 96 10.03 -13.86 -12.42
N ILE A 97 10.06 -14.91 -11.60
CA ILE A 97 11.06 -15.04 -10.53
C ILE A 97 12.48 -15.10 -11.10
N LYS A 98 12.69 -15.83 -12.21
CA LYS A 98 13.98 -15.83 -12.91
C LYS A 98 14.38 -14.45 -13.46
N TYR A 99 13.42 -13.58 -13.75
CA TYR A 99 13.69 -12.20 -14.16
C TYR A 99 14.07 -11.32 -12.97
N LEU A 100 13.38 -11.45 -11.84
CA LEU A 100 13.67 -10.69 -10.61
C LEU A 100 15.00 -11.07 -9.93
N ALA A 101 15.45 -12.32 -10.10
CA ALA A 101 16.69 -12.80 -9.50
C ALA A 101 17.96 -12.42 -10.29
N LYS A 102 17.82 -11.71 -11.41
CA LYS A 102 18.93 -11.18 -12.20
C LYS A 102 19.32 -9.79 -11.73
#